data_AF-A0A1W9UNT2-F1
#
_entry.id   AF-A0A1W9UNT2-F1
#
_cell.length_a   1.000
_cell.length_b   1.000
_cell.length_c   1.000
_cell.angle_alpha   90.00
_cell.angle_beta   90.00
_cell.angle_gamma   90.00
#
_symmetry.space_group_name_H-M   'P 1'
#
loop_
_entity.id
_entity.type
_entity.pdbx_description
1 polymer ?
#
loop_
_entity_poly.entity_id
_entity_poly.type
_entity_poly.pdbx_seq_one_letter_code
_entity_poly.pdbx_strand_id
1 'polypeptide(L)'
;MGRLDTLDHLHEIAIANSIVTPYSSMLVLVNQQQEDLLDELEEGDDRFEREYEQVGETVENALTVTGVPEPEEWLLLALAAAMLVWYVRAGRRQPLKIF
;
A
#
# COMPACT_ATOMS: atom_id res chain seq x y z
N MET A 1 -21.64 8.25 -29.66
CA MET A 1 -21.80 8.17 -28.20
C MET A 1 -21.31 6.81 -27.77
N GLY A 2 -20.19 6.79 -27.05
CA GLY A 2 -19.54 5.56 -26.61
C GLY A 2 -20.23 5.00 -25.38
N ARG A 3 -20.09 3.68 -25.16
CA ARG A 3 -20.59 2.98 -23.96
C ARG A 3 -20.05 3.60 -22.64
N LEU A 4 -18.90 4.27 -22.70
CA LEU A 4 -18.29 4.98 -21.58
C LEU A 4 -19.07 6.25 -21.21
N ASP A 5 -19.45 7.07 -22.20
CA ASP A 5 -20.26 8.28 -21.97
C ASP A 5 -21.59 7.96 -21.28
N THR A 6 -22.21 6.84 -21.65
CA THR A 6 -23.45 6.38 -21.02
C THR A 6 -23.24 5.93 -19.57
N LEU A 7 -22.09 5.31 -19.28
CA LEU A 7 -21.77 4.81 -17.95
C LEU A 7 -21.44 5.95 -16.98
N ASP A 8 -20.68 6.94 -17.43
CA ASP A 8 -20.37 8.14 -16.66
C ASP A 8 -21.65 8.92 -16.31
N HIS A 9 -22.57 9.02 -17.27
CA HIS A 9 -23.83 9.70 -17.02
C HIS A 9 -24.73 8.96 -16.01
N LEU A 10 -24.74 7.62 -16.04
CA LEU A 10 -25.44 6.82 -15.03
C LEU A 10 -24.80 6.96 -13.64
N HIS A 11 -23.47 7.08 -13.59
CA HIS A 11 -22.74 7.30 -12.34
C HIS A 11 -23.06 8.67 -11.73
N GLU A 12 -23.10 9.74 -12.53
CA GLU A 12 -23.50 11.08 -12.08
C GLU A 12 -24.93 11.10 -11.50
N ILE A 13 -25.87 10.43 -12.16
CA ILE A 13 -27.27 10.33 -11.68
C ILE A 13 -27.33 9.57 -10.35
N ALA A 14 -26.53 8.52 -10.19
CA ALA A 14 -26.47 7.74 -8.95
C ALA A 14 -25.90 8.57 -7.78
N ILE A 15 -24.89 9.41 -8.02
CA ILE A 15 -24.36 10.35 -7.01
C ILE A 15 -25.41 11.41 -6.64
N ALA A 16 -26.09 11.98 -7.64
CA ALA A 16 -27.09 13.04 -7.42
C ALA A 16 -28.28 12.55 -6.57
N ASN A 17 -28.61 11.25 -6.65
CA ASN A 17 -29.68 10.64 -5.86
C ASN A 17 -29.18 9.95 -4.59
N SER A 18 -27.93 10.19 -4.19
CA SER A 18 -27.30 9.59 -3.01
C SER A 18 -27.29 8.05 -3.01
N ILE A 19 -27.39 7.43 -4.20
CA ILE A 19 -27.30 5.98 -4.40
C ILE A 19 -25.83 5.54 -4.38
N VAL A 20 -24.86 6.45 -4.54
CA VAL A 20 -23.43 6.16 -4.38
C VAL A 20 -22.76 7.39 -3.77
N THR A 21 -21.91 7.21 -2.75
CA THR A 21 -21.08 8.32 -2.24
C THR A 21 -19.69 8.27 -2.86
N PRO A 22 -19.02 9.42 -3.09
CA PRO A 22 -17.69 9.47 -3.69
C PRO A 22 -16.60 8.80 -2.84
N TYR A 23 -16.90 8.45 -1.58
CA TYR A 23 -15.96 7.82 -0.64
C TYR A 23 -16.33 6.38 -0.25
N SER A 24 -17.46 5.84 -0.72
CA SER A 24 -17.86 4.46 -0.41
C SER A 24 -17.53 3.53 -1.57
N SER A 25 -16.70 2.52 -1.31
CA SER A 25 -16.58 1.33 -2.15
C SER A 25 -17.98 0.77 -2.42
N MET A 26 -18.46 0.89 -3.67
CA MET A 26 -19.66 0.26 -4.26
C MET A 26 -20.90 0.14 -3.33
N LEU A 27 -21.90 0.99 -3.56
CA LEU A 27 -23.19 0.86 -2.87
C LEU A 27 -23.93 -0.40 -3.37
N VAL A 28 -24.13 -1.37 -2.48
CA VAL A 28 -24.91 -2.58 -2.76
C VAL A 28 -26.37 -2.25 -2.46
N LEU A 29 -27.22 -2.22 -3.49
CA LEU A 29 -28.67 -2.12 -3.31
C LEU A 29 -29.16 -3.45 -2.73
N VAL A 30 -29.36 -3.48 -1.41
CA VAL A 30 -30.00 -4.60 -0.70
C VAL A 30 -31.51 -4.34 -0.59
N ASN A 31 -32.31 -5.40 -0.72
CA ASN A 31 -33.73 -5.34 -0.41
C ASN A 31 -33.98 -5.64 1.08
N GLN A 32 -35.20 -5.38 1.58
CA GLN A 32 -35.51 -5.57 3.00
C GLN A 32 -35.17 -6.98 3.53
N GLN A 33 -35.39 -8.03 2.73
CA GLN A 33 -35.02 -9.39 3.13
C GLN A 33 -33.50 -9.59 3.27
N GLN A 34 -32.71 -8.90 2.45
CA GLN A 34 -31.26 -8.95 2.53
C GLN A 34 -30.75 -8.14 3.71
N GLU A 35 -31.40 -7.03 4.06
CA GLU A 35 -31.12 -6.29 5.30
C GLU A 35 -31.39 -7.16 6.52
N ASP A 36 -32.57 -7.79 6.61
CA ASP A 36 -32.93 -8.64 7.74
C ASP A 36 -31.98 -9.85 7.89
N LEU A 37 -31.54 -10.42 6.76
CA LEU A 37 -30.55 -11.50 6.74
C LEU A 37 -29.16 -11.03 7.17
N LEU A 38 -28.77 -9.80 6.80
CA LEU A 38 -27.51 -9.22 7.21
C LEU A 38 -27.51 -8.92 8.72
N ASP A 39 -28.62 -8.44 9.27
CA ASP A 39 -28.77 -8.18 10.71
C ASP A 39 -28.67 -9.50 11.51
N GLU A 40 -29.30 -10.58 11.04
CA GLU A 40 -29.21 -11.92 11.67
C GLU A 40 -27.77 -12.47 11.61
N LEU A 41 -27.08 -12.30 10.49
CA LEU A 41 -25.67 -12.71 10.34
C LEU A 41 -24.74 -11.81 11.15
N GLU A 42 -25.10 -10.54 11.33
CA GLU A 42 -24.38 -9.59 12.16
C GLU A 42 -24.48 -10.02 13.63
N GLU A 43 -25.66 -10.40 14.16
CA GLU A 43 -25.83 -10.85 15.55
C GLU A 43 -25.01 -12.10 15.96
N GLY A 44 -24.29 -12.76 15.04
CA GLY A 44 -23.34 -13.82 15.39
C GLY A 44 -22.22 -13.32 16.33
N ASP A 45 -22.11 -13.91 17.51
CA ASP A 45 -21.12 -13.57 18.57
C ASP A 45 -19.64 -13.68 18.12
N ASP A 46 -19.37 -14.33 16.98
CA ASP A 46 -18.04 -14.69 16.47
C ASP A 46 -17.31 -13.53 15.74
N ARG A 47 -17.92 -12.34 15.62
CA ARG A 47 -17.28 -11.19 14.91
C ARG A 47 -16.04 -10.66 15.63
N PHE A 48 -16.00 -10.88 16.94
CA PHE A 48 -14.90 -10.44 17.82
C PHE A 48 -13.95 -11.57 18.19
N GLU A 49 -14.33 -12.83 17.93
CA GLU A 49 -13.48 -14.03 18.06
C GLU A 49 -12.66 -14.25 16.80
N ARG A 50 -11.86 -13.24 16.44
CA ARG A 50 -10.89 -13.40 15.36
C ARG A 50 -9.81 -14.37 15.84
N GLU A 51 -9.64 -15.50 15.16
CA GLU A 51 -8.42 -16.30 15.35
C GLU A 51 -7.22 -15.40 15.07
N TYR A 52 -6.35 -15.25 16.07
CA TYR A 52 -5.10 -14.53 15.91
C TYR A 52 -4.27 -15.32 14.91
N GLU A 53 -4.16 -14.80 13.68
CA GLU A 53 -3.13 -15.26 12.75
C GLU A 53 -1.80 -15.13 13.49
N GLN A 54 -1.14 -16.26 13.78
CA GLN A 54 0.18 -16.27 14.38
C GLN A 54 1.14 -15.65 13.37
N VAL A 55 1.31 -14.32 13.43
CA VAL A 55 2.41 -13.60 12.79
C VAL A 55 3.68 -14.00 13.56
N GLY A 56 4.16 -15.21 13.29
CA GLY A 56 5.08 -15.88 14.20
C GLY A 56 5.94 -16.98 13.58
N GLU A 57 5.71 -17.39 12.34
CA GLU A 57 6.79 -18.01 11.54
C GLU A 57 7.38 -16.95 10.61
N THR A 58 7.92 -15.89 11.22
CA THR A 58 9.09 -15.21 10.65
C THR A 58 10.19 -16.24 10.56
N VAL A 59 10.25 -16.93 9.41
CA VAL A 59 11.40 -17.73 8.99
C VAL A 59 12.64 -16.92 9.32
N GLU A 60 13.55 -17.50 10.10
CA GLU A 60 14.76 -16.88 10.67
C GLU A 60 15.81 -16.45 9.62
N ASN A 61 15.39 -16.00 8.44
CA ASN A 61 16.25 -15.42 7.42
C ASN A 61 15.90 -13.95 7.22
N ALA A 62 16.21 -13.13 8.24
CA ALA A 62 16.25 -11.66 8.16
C ALA A 62 17.24 -11.12 7.10
N LEU A 63 17.99 -12.00 6.43
CA LEU A 63 18.93 -11.71 5.36
C LEU A 63 18.33 -11.90 3.95
N THR A 64 17.14 -12.48 3.83
CA THR A 64 16.50 -12.71 2.52
C THR A 64 15.42 -11.67 2.28
N VAL A 65 15.82 -10.39 2.31
CA VAL A 65 15.00 -9.31 1.75
C VAL A 65 15.29 -9.27 0.26
N THR A 66 14.42 -9.87 -0.56
CA THR A 66 14.46 -9.70 -2.01
C THR A 66 13.84 -8.36 -2.39
N GLY A 67 14.47 -7.27 -1.96
CA GLY A 67 14.10 -5.92 -2.36
C GLY A 67 14.88 -5.51 -3.60
N VAL A 68 14.20 -5.35 -4.74
CA VAL A 68 14.76 -4.56 -5.84
C VAL A 68 14.65 -3.10 -5.39
N PRO A 69 15.77 -2.35 -5.31
CA PRO A 69 15.72 -0.98 -4.83
C PRO A 69 14.85 -0.11 -5.73
N GLU A 70 14.13 0.83 -5.13
CA GLU A 70 13.35 1.81 -5.89
C GLU A 70 14.28 2.70 -6.75
N PRO A 71 13.79 3.32 -7.84
CA PRO A 71 14.63 4.11 -8.74
C PRO A 71 15.45 5.22 -8.06
N GLU A 72 14.89 5.87 -7.02
CA GLU A 72 15.61 6.85 -6.20
C GLU A 72 16.69 6.24 -5.30
N GLU A 73 16.49 5.02 -4.79
CA GLU A 73 17.47 4.33 -3.95
C GLU A 73 18.74 4.00 -4.76
N TRP A 74 18.59 3.64 -6.04
CA TRP A 74 19.72 3.49 -6.96
C TRP A 74 20.55 4.77 -7.11
N LEU A 75 19.87 5.92 -7.17
CA LEU A 75 20.54 7.21 -7.25
C LEU A 75 21.32 7.51 -5.96
N LEU A 76 20.71 7.24 -4.80
CA LEU A 76 21.36 7.42 -3.50
C LEU A 76 22.58 6.50 -3.33
N LEU A 77 22.47 5.23 -3.75
CA LEU A 77 23.57 4.27 -3.74
C LEU A 77 24.73 4.73 -4.65
N ALA A 78 24.42 5.22 -5.86
CA ALA A 78 25.42 5.74 -6.77
C ALA A 78 26.14 6.97 -6.19
N LEU A 79 25.41 7.89 -5.57
CA LEU A 79 25.96 9.07 -4.91
C LEU A 79 26.84 8.70 -3.72
N ALA A 80 26.39 7.78 -2.87
CA ALA A 80 27.16 7.27 -1.74
C ALA A 80 28.47 6.62 -2.18
N ALA A 81 28.43 5.80 -3.24
CA ALA A 81 29.63 5.19 -3.82
C ALA A 81 30.61 6.25 -4.36
N ALA A 82 30.12 7.27 -5.06
CA ALA A 82 30.95 8.36 -5.58
C ALA A 82 31.62 9.15 -4.45
N MET A 83 30.89 9.47 -3.37
CA MET A 83 31.44 10.14 -2.20
C MET A 83 32.51 9.29 -1.50
N LEU A 84 32.29 7.98 -1.36
CA LEU A 84 33.25 7.06 -0.74
C LEU A 84 34.55 6.98 -1.55
N VAL A 85 34.44 6.84 -2.88
CA VAL A 85 35.60 6.85 -3.78
C VAL A 85 36.36 8.17 -3.70
N TRP A 86 35.65 9.30 -3.68
CA TRP A 86 36.26 10.60 -3.52
C TRP A 86 36.99 10.74 -2.19
N TYR A 87 36.36 10.35 -1.07
CA TYR A 87 36.96 10.39 0.26
C TYR A 87 38.25 9.56 0.33
N VAL A 88 38.22 8.32 -0.17
CA VAL A 88 39.41 7.45 -0.22
C VAL A 88 40.51 8.06 -1.09
N ARG A 89 40.16 8.67 -2.21
CA ARG A 89 41.12 9.29 -3.13
C ARG A 89 41.68 10.61 -2.60
N ALA A 90 40.89 11.36 -1.82
CA ALA A 90 41.29 12.59 -1.14
C ALA A 90 42.20 12.31 0.06
N GLY A 91 41.90 11.27 0.86
CA GLY A 91 42.76 10.83 1.96
C GLY A 91 44.14 10.37 1.49
N ARG A 92 44.23 9.67 0.34
CA ARG A 92 45.50 9.31 -0.30
C ARG A 92 46.31 10.50 -0.83
N ARG A 93 45.71 11.69 -0.94
CA ARG A 93 46.36 12.93 -1.41
C ARG A 93 46.81 13.84 -0.27
N GLN A 94 46.51 13.48 0.98
CA GLN A 94 47.05 14.18 2.14
C GLN A 94 48.37 13.48 2.52
N PRO A 95 49.56 14.03 2.18
CA PRO A 95 50.78 13.53 2.80
C PRO A 95 50.63 13.76 4.30
N LEU A 96 50.82 12.69 5.08
CA LEU A 96 50.90 12.74 6.53
C LEU A 96 51.85 13.89 6.92
N LYS A 97 51.31 15.00 7.44
CA LYS A 97 52.12 16.00 8.14
C LYS A 97 52.45 15.39 9.49
N ILE A 98 53.54 14.61 9.49
CA ILE A 98 54.22 14.15 10.70
C ILE A 98 54.85 15.41 11.33
N PHE A 99 54.47 15.68 12.58
CA PHE A 99 55.22 16.54 13.48
C PHE A 99 56.09 15.64 14.37
#